data_AF-A0ABD6E9M5-F1
#
_entry.id   AF-A0ABD6E9M5-F1
#
_cell.length_a   1.000
_cell.length_b   1.000
_cell.length_c   1.000
_cell.angle_alpha   90.00
_cell.angle_beta   90.00
_cell.angle_gamma   90.00
#
_symmetry.space_group_name_H-M   'P 1'
#
loop_
_entity.id
_entity.type
_entity.pdbx_description
1 polymer ?
#
loop_
_entity_poly.entity_id
_entity_poly.type
_entity_poly.pdbx_seq_one_letter_code
_entity_poly.pdbx_strand_id
1 'polypeptide(L)'
;MALVVSIAILLIIPCLTAKEITDLPGVKGQLNFKQYSGYLDAKNGAHLFYWFLESQKNPENAPLLLWLTGGPGCSSLSALLTEWGPWFVDRDGHRLIDNPYSWNTFANVLAIESPAGVG
;
A
#
# COMPACT_ATOMS: atom_id res chain seq x y z
N MET A 1 -14.32 -47.90 12.82
CA MET A 1 -14.81 -47.64 11.45
C MET A 1 -14.64 -46.15 11.19
N ALA A 2 -13.62 -45.79 10.43
CA ALA A 2 -13.24 -44.41 10.15
C ALA A 2 -14.25 -43.77 9.20
N LEU A 3 -14.69 -42.54 9.51
CA LEU A 3 -15.29 -41.66 8.50
C LEU A 3 -14.46 -40.39 8.46
N VAL A 4 -13.54 -40.35 7.51
CA VAL A 4 -12.81 -39.17 7.08
C VAL A 4 -13.84 -38.25 6.42
N VAL A 5 -14.30 -37.21 7.14
CA VAL A 5 -15.11 -36.16 6.53
C VAL A 5 -14.17 -35.29 5.71
N SER A 6 -14.41 -35.33 4.41
CA SER A 6 -13.59 -34.76 3.35
C SER A 6 -13.23 -33.30 3.57
N ILE A 7 -11.94 -33.05 3.34
CA ILE A 7 -11.35 -31.82 2.82
C ILE A 7 -12.21 -31.30 1.66
N ALA A 8 -12.97 -30.22 1.88
CA ALA A 8 -13.38 -29.23 0.87
C ALA A 8 -14.45 -28.29 1.45
N ILE A 9 -14.10 -27.52 2.47
CA ILE A 9 -14.63 -26.15 2.52
C ILE A 9 -13.49 -25.29 1.99
N LEU A 10 -13.48 -25.21 0.66
CA LEU A 10 -12.92 -24.11 -0.08
C LEU A 10 -13.60 -22.85 0.46
N LEU A 11 -13.06 -22.27 1.53
CA LEU A 11 -13.33 -20.88 1.84
C LEU A 11 -12.71 -20.09 0.68
N ILE A 12 -13.51 -19.90 -0.35
CA ILE A 12 -13.46 -18.71 -1.19
C ILE A 12 -13.79 -17.56 -0.24
N ILE A 13 -12.85 -17.22 0.64
CA ILE A 13 -12.57 -15.82 0.88
C ILE A 13 -12.26 -15.33 -0.54
N PRO A 14 -12.93 -14.32 -1.10
CA PRO A 14 -12.27 -13.56 -2.15
C PRO A 14 -10.98 -13.10 -1.47
N CYS A 15 -9.91 -13.88 -1.67
CA CYS A 15 -8.59 -13.58 -1.17
C CYS A 15 -8.43 -12.14 -1.62
N LEU A 16 -8.40 -11.22 -0.65
CA LEU A 16 -8.29 -9.80 -0.92
C LEU A 16 -7.02 -9.71 -1.74
N THR A 17 -7.17 -9.69 -3.06
CA THR A 17 -6.05 -9.90 -3.95
C THR A 17 -5.40 -8.56 -4.00
N ALA A 18 -4.52 -8.33 -3.02
CA ALA A 18 -3.66 -7.18 -2.98
C ALA A 18 -2.99 -7.13 -4.35
N LYS A 19 -3.32 -6.11 -5.13
CA LYS A 19 -2.83 -6.01 -6.49
C LYS A 19 -1.42 -5.45 -6.41
N GLU A 20 -0.45 -6.31 -6.61
CA GLU A 20 0.96 -5.90 -6.69
C GLU A 20 1.14 -4.92 -7.86
N ILE A 21 1.80 -3.81 -7.60
CA ILE A 21 2.22 -2.84 -8.61
C ILE A 21 3.61 -3.27 -9.09
N THR A 22 3.66 -3.96 -10.22
CA THR A 22 4.91 -4.45 -10.82
C THR A 22 5.57 -3.42 -11.74
N ASP A 23 4.80 -2.50 -12.31
CA ASP A 23 5.26 -1.41 -13.16
C ASP A 23 4.57 -0.11 -12.74
N LEU A 24 5.36 0.87 -12.30
CA LEU A 24 4.90 2.19 -11.87
C LEU A 24 5.50 3.26 -12.80
N PRO A 25 4.67 3.95 -13.61
CA PRO A 25 5.15 4.98 -14.51
C PRO A 25 5.92 6.08 -13.78
N GLY A 26 7.02 6.53 -14.39
CA GLY A 26 7.85 7.60 -13.84
C GLY A 26 8.97 7.15 -12.90
N VAL A 27 8.97 5.90 -12.42
CA VAL A 27 10.10 5.31 -11.69
C VAL A 27 11.23 4.95 -12.67
N LYS A 28 12.48 5.18 -12.27
CA LYS A 28 13.66 4.72 -13.00
C LYS A 28 14.31 3.55 -12.27
N GLY A 29 14.70 2.53 -13.02
CA GLY A 29 15.42 1.38 -12.48
C GLY A 29 14.51 0.30 -11.89
N GLN A 30 15.12 -0.73 -11.30
CA GLN A 30 14.39 -1.82 -10.66
C GLN A 30 14.10 -1.51 -9.20
N LEU A 31 12.88 -1.84 -8.77
CA LEU A 31 12.47 -1.80 -7.38
C LEU A 31 13.12 -2.94 -6.60
N ASN A 32 13.57 -2.65 -5.38
CA ASN A 32 14.07 -3.64 -4.42
C ASN A 32 13.05 -4.02 -3.34
N PHE A 33 11.81 -3.54 -3.44
CA PHE A 33 10.71 -3.84 -2.54
C PHE A 33 9.41 -4.00 -3.33
N LYS A 34 8.45 -4.72 -2.76
CA LYS A 34 7.12 -4.85 -3.36
C LYS A 34 6.19 -3.75 -2.87
N GLN A 35 5.21 -3.45 -3.70
CA GLN A 35 4.19 -2.48 -3.38
C GLN A 35 2.85 -2.94 -3.94
N TYR A 36 1.79 -2.54 -3.26
CA TYR A 36 0.44 -3.00 -3.55
C TYR A 36 -0.52 -1.83 -3.43
N SER A 37 -1.54 -1.82 -4.28
CA SER A 37 -2.66 -0.90 -4.14
C SER A 37 -3.98 -1.64 -4.25
N GLY A 38 -5.02 -1.05 -3.67
CA GLY A 38 -6.36 -1.61 -3.72
C GLY A 38 -7.30 -0.85 -2.81
N TYR A 39 -8.38 -1.51 -2.40
CA TYR A 39 -9.38 -0.96 -1.51
C TYR A 39 -9.55 -1.82 -0.27
N LEU A 40 -9.74 -1.16 0.88
CA LEU A 40 -10.14 -1.76 2.14
C LEU A 40 -11.61 -1.47 2.38
N ASP A 41 -12.36 -2.51 2.74
CA ASP A 41 -13.77 -2.36 3.11
C ASP A 41 -13.89 -1.76 4.51
N ALA A 42 -14.64 -0.67 4.61
CA ALA A 42 -14.98 0.02 5.84
C ALA A 42 -16.48 -0.09 6.15
N LYS A 43 -16.90 0.48 7.28
CA LYS A 43 -18.32 0.47 7.67
C LYS A 43 -19.18 1.20 6.63
N ASN A 44 -20.47 0.84 6.58
CA ASN A 44 -21.49 1.47 5.73
C ASN A 44 -21.23 1.33 4.22
N GLY A 45 -20.51 0.30 3.79
CA GLY A 45 -20.20 0.08 2.37
C GLY A 45 -19.19 1.06 1.79
N ALA A 46 -18.43 1.74 2.64
CA ALA A 46 -17.32 2.58 2.21
C ALA A 46 -16.12 1.72 1.79
N HIS A 47 -15.44 2.13 0.73
CA HIS A 47 -14.19 1.52 0.25
C HIS A 47 -13.08 2.57 0.31
N LEU A 48 -12.02 2.29 1.06
CA LEU A 48 -10.89 3.22 1.24
C LEU A 48 -9.72 2.77 0.39
N PHE A 49 -9.24 3.63 -0.50
CA PHE A 49 -8.05 3.32 -1.30
C PHE A 49 -6.83 3.23 -0.38
N TYR A 50 -5.95 2.26 -0.64
CA TYR A 50 -4.67 2.15 0.05
C TYR A 50 -3.52 2.00 -0.94
N TRP A 51 -2.35 2.46 -0.50
CA TRP A 51 -1.07 2.11 -1.10
C TRP A 51 -0.15 1.57 0.01
N PHE A 52 0.20 0.29 -0.13
CA PHE A 52 1.08 -0.42 0.78
C PHE A 52 2.47 -0.57 0.16
N LEU A 53 3.50 -0.23 0.92
CA LEU A 53 4.90 -0.31 0.54
C LEU A 53 5.59 -1.27 1.51
N GLU A 54 6.13 -2.37 1.03
CA GLU A 54 6.99 -3.22 1.85
C GLU A 54 8.27 -2.47 2.25
N SER A 55 8.86 -2.88 3.37
CA SER A 55 10.17 -2.43 3.78
C SER A 55 11.22 -2.81 2.73
N GLN A 56 12.11 -1.89 2.40
CA GLN A 56 13.27 -2.13 1.54
C GLN A 56 14.26 -3.13 2.14
N LYS A 57 14.16 -3.40 3.45
CA LYS A 57 15.01 -4.33 4.17
C LYS A 57 14.16 -5.24 5.05
N ASN A 58 14.26 -6.55 4.82
CA ASN A 58 13.65 -7.59 5.64
C ASN A 58 12.15 -7.35 5.94
N PRO A 59 11.29 -7.23 4.91
CA PRO A 59 9.88 -6.84 5.08
C PRO A 59 9.10 -7.77 6.01
N GLU A 60 9.42 -9.06 6.03
CA GLU A 60 8.77 -10.05 6.90
C GLU A 60 8.95 -9.77 8.41
N ASN A 61 10.01 -9.04 8.79
CA ASN A 61 10.30 -8.71 10.19
C ASN A 61 10.22 -7.19 10.47
N ALA A 62 9.95 -6.38 9.45
CA ALA A 62 9.84 -4.94 9.61
C ALA A 62 8.50 -4.56 10.27
N PRO A 63 8.45 -3.51 11.09
CA PRO A 63 7.20 -3.04 11.69
C PRO A 63 6.21 -2.57 10.62
N LEU A 64 4.91 -2.68 10.91
CA LEU A 64 3.86 -2.04 10.13
C LEU A 64 3.61 -0.63 10.64
N LEU A 65 3.75 0.37 9.76
CA LEU A 65 3.45 1.77 10.01
C LEU A 65 2.20 2.16 9.22
N LEU A 66 1.17 2.64 9.93
CA LEU A 66 -0.02 3.22 9.31
C LEU A 66 0.18 4.74 9.16
N TRP A 67 -0.03 5.26 7.96
CA TRP A 67 -0.04 6.70 7.71
C TRP A 67 -1.44 7.19 7.32
N LEU A 68 -1.86 8.28 7.97
CA LEU A 68 -3.10 9.00 7.69
C LEU A 68 -2.79 10.49 7.64
N THR A 69 -3.01 11.11 6.49
CA THR A 69 -2.93 12.57 6.39
C THR A 69 -4.17 13.21 7.02
N GLY A 70 -3.96 14.36 7.66
CA GLY A 70 -5.01 15.12 8.36
C GLY A 70 -5.93 15.92 7.42
N GLY A 71 -6.30 17.13 7.85
CA GLY A 71 -7.27 17.97 7.13
C GLY A 71 -8.41 18.36 8.07
N PRO A 72 -9.65 17.89 7.89
CA PRO A 72 -10.08 16.63 7.27
C PRO A 72 -10.20 16.65 5.74
N GLY A 73 -10.00 15.49 5.10
CA GLY A 73 -10.25 15.30 3.67
C GLY A 73 -9.03 15.38 2.74
N CYS A 74 -7.81 15.46 3.30
CA CYS A 74 -6.59 15.49 2.49
C CYS A 74 -6.09 14.07 2.20
N SER A 75 -5.55 13.88 1.00
CA SER A 75 -5.00 12.61 0.52
C SER A 75 -3.78 12.17 1.35
N SER A 76 -3.72 10.88 1.70
CA SER A 76 -2.51 10.28 2.26
C SER A 76 -1.43 10.09 1.20
N LEU A 77 -1.80 9.97 -0.07
CA LEU A 77 -0.86 9.88 -1.17
C LEU A 77 -0.09 11.19 -1.40
N SER A 78 -0.63 12.35 -1.01
CA SER A 78 0.14 13.59 -1.10
C SER A 78 1.38 13.51 -0.22
N ALA A 79 1.23 13.13 1.05
CA ALA A 79 2.35 12.97 1.97
C ALA A 79 3.31 11.85 1.53
N LEU A 80 2.78 10.75 0.97
CA LEU A 80 3.62 9.70 0.39
C LEU A 80 4.51 10.26 -0.72
N LEU A 81 3.97 11.08 -1.63
CA LEU A 81 4.67 11.59 -2.81
C LEU A 81 5.40 12.92 -2.59
N THR A 82 5.24 13.58 -1.44
CA THR A 82 5.87 14.88 -1.18
C THR A 82 6.62 14.98 0.14
N GLU A 83 6.48 14.00 1.05
CA GLU A 83 7.08 14.08 2.39
C GLU A 83 8.00 12.89 2.68
N TRP A 84 7.44 11.68 2.77
CA TRP A 84 8.15 10.55 3.40
C TRP A 84 8.23 9.28 2.57
N GLY A 85 7.55 9.18 1.43
CA GLY A 85 7.53 7.96 0.63
C GLY A 85 8.83 7.72 -0.15
N PRO A 86 8.92 6.59 -0.88
CA PRO A 86 10.11 6.18 -1.63
C PRO A 86 10.46 7.12 -2.78
N TRP A 87 9.49 7.91 -3.24
CA TRP A 87 9.69 8.85 -4.33
C TRP A 87 9.03 10.20 -4.06
N PHE A 88 9.65 11.24 -4.60
CA PHE A 88 9.03 12.54 -4.80
C PHE A 88 8.55 12.69 -6.24
N VAL A 89 7.36 13.25 -6.43
CA VAL A 89 6.90 13.65 -7.76
C VAL A 89 7.68 14.88 -8.23
N ASP A 90 8.17 14.84 -9.48
CA ASP A 90 8.86 15.98 -10.08
C ASP A 90 7.91 17.14 -10.41
N ARG A 91 8.47 18.31 -10.73
CA ARG A 91 7.67 19.53 -10.97
C ARG A 91 6.66 19.39 -12.12
N ASP A 92 6.98 18.56 -13.10
CA ASP A 92 6.15 18.36 -14.29
C ASP A 92 5.14 17.22 -14.10
N GLY A 93 5.16 16.51 -12.97
CA GLY A 93 4.23 15.44 -12.64
C GLY A 93 4.45 14.13 -13.40
N HIS A 94 5.60 13.98 -14.08
CA HIS A 94 5.87 12.87 -15.00
C HIS A 94 6.93 11.89 -14.48
N ARG A 95 7.72 12.28 -13.48
CA ARG A 95 8.82 11.46 -12.95
C ARG A 95 8.72 11.32 -11.45
N LEU A 96 9.18 10.17 -10.98
CA LEU A 96 9.34 9.84 -9.57
C LEU A 96 10.84 9.84 -9.26
N ILE A 97 11.25 10.73 -8.36
CA ILE A 97 12.64 10.96 -7.96
C ILE A 97 12.86 10.22 -6.64
N ASP A 98 13.85 9.33 -6.57
CA ASP A 98 14.13 8.54 -5.37
C ASP A 98 14.36 9.41 -4.13
N ASN A 99 13.70 9.04 -3.03
CA ASN A 99 13.88 9.64 -1.72
C ASN A 99 14.78 8.75 -0.84
N PRO A 100 16.04 9.16 -0.56
CA PRO A 100 16.95 8.37 0.27
C PRO A 100 16.52 8.30 1.75
N TYR A 101 15.57 9.13 2.17
CA TYR A 101 15.05 9.21 3.54
C TYR A 101 13.65 8.59 3.69
N SER A 102 13.25 7.75 2.73
CA SER A 102 11.94 7.11 2.75
C SER A 102 11.69 6.31 4.03
N TRP A 103 10.49 6.39 4.58
CA TRP A 103 10.12 5.63 5.76
C TRP A 103 10.01 4.13 5.47
N ASN A 104 9.80 3.74 4.21
CA ASN A 104 9.84 2.32 3.85
C ASN A 104 11.27 1.74 3.86
N THR A 105 12.30 2.51 4.22
CA THR A 105 13.65 1.95 4.45
C THR A 105 13.74 1.08 5.70
N PHE A 106 12.82 1.25 6.67
CA PHE A 106 12.82 0.53 7.94
C PHE A 106 11.46 -0.06 8.35
N ALA A 107 10.38 0.24 7.62
CA ALA A 107 9.02 -0.21 7.95
C ALA A 107 8.26 -0.65 6.69
N ASN A 108 7.29 -1.53 6.87
CA ASN A 108 6.20 -1.71 5.92
C ASN A 108 5.21 -0.56 6.14
N VAL A 109 4.95 0.27 5.13
CA VAL A 109 4.11 1.47 5.31
C VAL A 109 2.79 1.32 4.56
N LEU A 110 1.68 1.48 5.28
CA LEU A 110 0.32 1.48 4.74
C LEU A 110 -0.23 2.92 4.77
N ALA A 111 -0.34 3.55 3.60
CA ALA A 111 -1.04 4.82 3.46
C ALA A 111 -2.49 4.58 3.03
N ILE A 112 -3.45 5.22 3.68
CA ILE A 112 -4.88 5.06 3.40
C ILE A 112 -5.52 6.41 3.08
N GLU A 113 -6.26 6.48 1.97
CA GLU A 113 -7.13 7.62 1.67
C GLU A 113 -8.37 7.55 2.57
N SER A 114 -8.49 8.48 3.51
CA SER A 114 -9.56 8.48 4.52
C SER A 114 -9.96 9.91 4.88
N PRO A 115 -11.26 10.20 5.11
CA PRO A 115 -12.41 9.29 5.05
C PRO A 115 -12.82 8.93 3.59
N ALA A 116 -13.93 8.19 3.45
CA ALA A 116 -14.48 7.85 2.14
C ALA A 116 -14.75 9.11 1.30
N GLY A 117 -14.34 9.08 0.02
CA GLY A 117 -14.43 10.21 -0.90
C GLY A 117 -13.17 11.08 -0.96
N VAL A 118 -12.15 10.80 -0.16
CA VAL A 118 -10.80 11.35 -0.36
C VAL A 118 -10.07 10.53 -1.42
N GLY A 119 -9.47 11.21 -2.40
CA GLY A 119 -8.86 10.60 -3.59
C GLY A 119 -9.89 10.27 -4.65
#